data_AF-A0A9E0WUM2-F1
#
_entry.id   AF-A0A9E0WUM2-F1
#
_cell.length_a   1.000
_cell.length_b   1.000
_cell.length_c   1.000
_cell.angle_alpha   90.00
_cell.angle_beta   90.00
_cell.angle_gamma   90.00
#
_symmetry.space_group_name_H-M   'P 1'
#
loop_
_entity.id
_entity.type
_entity.pdbx_description
1 polymer ?
#
loop_
_entity_poly.entity_id
_entity_poly.type
_entity_poly.pdbx_seq_one_letter_code
_entity_poly.pdbx_strand_id
1 'polypeptide(L)'
;MNAVLLAGLTDTEAAAVEIMIGMTWRDQPCVTLARGLALGVPEQGVQARACHCCVVDLFGVGMRRHSPDHERRLLDFLQGRSAVLLVWGHGGGWLESELPLQAGQVVTFLTVPYTSAGLREALQRVMTARRASQSTAARRDDLDRRSDDVPAAAGSARSSGPAITRDTPVVPAWRRALKLADRLQADRGAFVEKAAATHVAASARPTAPPPANGSPGAQRSDDMGKAKLLRERAPLAHGPGVPVAPTNVRLPMQAAGLKAGAFELLLDAIPPLRQVAFMRFVAQALQGEDAKLLSIDSLALVMDPRGGWLAAGLPLSALLKMLHTPRLLESLKMQPLPVERIEETVREHLGGRFRRAQKPLDVITWELTSAALKDVKLEARGDLTLQLRRFPNFTLLQQVGPLDVQLAAICARMPQSIHDLMRALPRREQDILRFAALCVSSGLAVVIPAASSVRVPSPPRAGADAGVRQGFFKSLLDKLF
;
A
#
# COMPACT_ATOMS: atom_id res chain seq x y z
N MET A 1 26.18 -1.48 -8.64
CA MET A 1 25.49 -0.41 -7.89
C MET A 1 24.66 -1.06 -6.77
N ASN A 2 24.50 -0.43 -5.60
CA ASN A 2 23.69 -1.00 -4.51
C ASN A 2 22.19 -0.67 -4.65
N ALA A 3 21.65 -0.76 -5.87
CA ALA A 3 20.27 -0.35 -6.17
C ALA A 3 19.32 -1.56 -6.31
N VAL A 4 18.06 -1.39 -5.91
CA VAL A 4 16.98 -2.37 -6.13
C VAL A 4 16.25 -2.02 -7.42
N LEU A 5 16.07 -3.00 -8.30
CA LEU A 5 15.27 -2.85 -9.52
C LEU A 5 13.79 -3.10 -9.21
N LEU A 6 12.91 -2.17 -9.56
CA LEU A 6 11.45 -2.33 -9.48
C LEU A 6 10.90 -2.45 -10.90
N ALA A 7 10.18 -3.52 -11.22
CA ALA A 7 9.66 -3.78 -12.57
C ALA A 7 8.23 -4.32 -12.56
N GLY A 8 7.43 -3.91 -13.54
CA GLY A 8 6.03 -4.34 -13.70
C GLY A 8 5.04 -3.69 -12.73
N LEU A 9 5.51 -2.90 -11.76
CA LEU A 9 4.66 -2.20 -10.80
C LEU A 9 3.94 -1.01 -11.44
N THR A 10 2.73 -0.70 -10.95
CA THR A 10 2.13 0.62 -11.20
C THR A 10 2.98 1.72 -10.55
N ASP A 11 2.86 2.98 -11.02
CA ASP A 11 3.63 4.09 -10.41
C ASP A 11 3.36 4.24 -8.91
N THR A 12 2.11 4.03 -8.49
CA THR A 12 1.69 4.08 -7.08
C THR A 12 2.34 2.96 -6.27
N GLU A 13 2.33 1.73 -6.77
CA GLU A 13 2.96 0.58 -6.10
C GLU A 13 4.48 0.73 -6.07
N ALA A 14 5.10 1.15 -7.18
CA ALA A 14 6.53 1.39 -7.25
C ALA A 14 6.97 2.43 -6.22
N ALA A 15 6.24 3.55 -6.10
CA ALA A 15 6.51 4.56 -5.10
C ALA A 15 6.36 4.01 -3.67
N ALA A 16 5.31 3.23 -3.39
CA ALA A 16 5.11 2.62 -2.08
C ALA A 16 6.26 1.66 -1.70
N VAL A 17 6.71 0.82 -2.63
CA VAL A 17 7.84 -0.10 -2.44
C VAL A 17 9.14 0.68 -2.26
N GLU A 18 9.40 1.71 -3.07
CA GLU A 18 10.57 2.58 -2.95
C GLU A 18 10.63 3.27 -1.59
N ILE A 19 9.52 3.81 -1.10
CA ILE A 19 9.43 4.42 0.24
C ILE A 19 9.71 3.38 1.33
N MET A 20 9.12 2.18 1.23
CA MET A 20 9.36 1.12 2.20
C MET A 20 10.84 0.69 2.26
N ILE A 21 11.48 0.59 1.10
CA ILE A 21 12.93 0.31 1.01
C ILE A 21 13.70 1.47 1.65
N GLY A 22 13.46 2.72 1.25
CA GLY A 22 14.15 3.89 1.79
C GLY A 22 13.89 4.17 3.28
N MET A 23 12.83 3.61 3.87
CA MET A 23 12.58 3.63 5.32
C MET A 23 13.41 2.59 6.07
N THR A 24 13.63 1.41 5.48
CA THR A 24 14.29 0.27 6.14
C THR A 24 15.79 0.22 5.84
N TRP A 25 16.17 0.53 4.60
CA TRP A 25 17.52 0.55 4.06
C TRP A 25 17.80 1.92 3.42
N ARG A 26 18.16 2.90 4.26
CA ARG A 26 18.27 4.32 3.87
C ARG A 26 19.21 4.61 2.69
N ASP A 27 20.22 3.77 2.50
CA ASP A 27 21.26 3.95 1.46
C ASP A 27 21.04 3.08 0.22
N GLN A 28 19.81 2.57 0.03
CA GLN A 28 19.49 1.64 -1.04
C GLN A 28 18.59 2.30 -2.09
N PRO A 29 19.17 2.90 -3.15
CA PRO A 29 18.39 3.54 -4.21
C PRO A 29 17.54 2.52 -4.97
N CYS A 30 16.43 2.98 -5.55
CA CYS A 30 15.59 2.17 -6.41
C CYS A 30 15.69 2.65 -7.87
N VAL A 31 15.77 1.71 -8.81
CA VAL A 31 15.63 1.96 -10.24
C VAL A 31 14.29 1.37 -10.67
N THR A 32 13.39 2.19 -11.23
CA THR A 32 12.07 1.72 -11.65
C THR A 32 11.98 1.61 -13.16
N LEU A 33 11.61 0.44 -13.66
CA LEU A 33 11.17 0.24 -15.04
C LEU A 33 9.66 0.34 -15.08
N ALA A 34 9.17 1.39 -15.74
CA ALA A 34 7.74 1.66 -15.83
C ALA A 34 7.01 0.49 -16.49
N ARG A 35 5.83 0.17 -15.95
CA ARG A 35 4.93 -0.81 -16.55
C ARG A 35 4.41 -0.29 -17.89
N GLY A 36 4.73 -1.00 -18.97
CA GLY A 36 4.19 -0.71 -20.30
C GLY A 36 2.72 -1.10 -20.42
N LEU A 37 1.95 -0.37 -21.23
CA LEU A 37 0.53 -0.68 -21.51
C LEU A 37 0.35 -2.07 -22.16
N ALA A 38 1.34 -2.52 -22.93
CA ALA A 38 1.36 -3.83 -23.57
C ALA A 38 1.64 -4.99 -22.61
N LEU A 39 1.92 -4.71 -21.33
CA LEU A 39 2.29 -5.72 -20.30
C LEU A 39 3.43 -6.63 -20.76
N GLY A 40 4.46 -6.07 -21.39
CA GLY A 40 5.66 -6.80 -21.79
C GLY A 40 6.77 -6.73 -20.74
N VAL A 41 7.76 -7.62 -20.87
CA VAL A 41 9.01 -7.52 -20.11
C VAL A 41 9.73 -6.24 -20.54
N PRO A 42 10.00 -5.28 -19.64
CA PRO A 42 10.63 -4.04 -20.00
C PRO A 42 12.11 -4.25 -20.34
N GLU A 43 12.62 -3.49 -21.31
CA GLU A 43 14.04 -3.50 -21.63
C GLU A 43 14.88 -2.93 -20.48
N GLN A 44 15.99 -3.58 -20.18
CA GLN A 44 16.91 -3.15 -19.13
C GLN A 44 18.06 -2.34 -19.71
N GLY A 45 18.06 -1.04 -19.43
CA GLY A 45 19.22 -0.17 -19.63
C GLY A 45 20.36 -0.46 -18.64
N VAL A 46 21.48 0.24 -18.81
CA VAL A 46 22.72 0.03 -18.04
C VAL A 46 22.49 0.10 -16.52
N GLN A 47 21.74 1.09 -16.05
CA GLN A 47 21.45 1.26 -14.61
C GLN A 47 20.59 0.12 -14.05
N ALA A 48 19.59 -0.35 -14.80
CA ALA A 48 18.73 -1.46 -14.39
C ALA A 48 19.51 -2.77 -14.29
N ARG A 49 20.43 -3.04 -15.22
CA ARG A 49 21.33 -4.21 -15.17
C ARG A 49 22.32 -4.12 -13.99
N ALA A 50 22.75 -2.92 -13.63
CA ALA A 50 23.68 -2.68 -12.52
C ALA A 50 23.03 -2.81 -11.12
N CYS A 51 21.71 -2.99 -11.05
CA CYS A 51 20.98 -3.27 -9.81
C CYS A 51 21.27 -4.69 -9.31
N HIS A 52 21.29 -4.87 -7.99
CA HIS A 52 21.76 -6.11 -7.36
C HIS A 52 20.64 -7.11 -7.05
N CYS A 53 19.42 -6.64 -6.87
CA CYS A 53 18.23 -7.47 -6.70
C CYS A 53 17.03 -6.81 -7.34
N CYS A 54 15.96 -7.59 -7.52
CA CYS A 54 14.76 -7.14 -8.22
C CYS A 54 13.50 -7.36 -7.37
N VAL A 55 12.53 -6.47 -7.51
CA VAL A 55 11.12 -6.70 -7.18
C VAL A 55 10.35 -6.65 -8.50
N VAL A 56 9.73 -7.77 -8.86
CA VAL A 56 9.09 -7.93 -10.17
C VAL A 56 7.63 -8.34 -10.00
N ASP A 57 6.69 -7.55 -10.51
CA ASP A 57 5.31 -8.00 -10.68
C ASP A 57 5.17 -8.83 -11.94
N LEU A 58 4.98 -10.15 -11.77
CA LEU A 58 4.85 -11.08 -12.89
C LEU A 58 3.62 -10.77 -13.74
N PHE A 59 2.53 -10.26 -13.15
CA PHE A 59 1.38 -9.84 -13.95
C PHE A 59 1.71 -8.60 -14.78
N GLY A 60 2.34 -7.60 -14.17
CA GLY A 60 2.73 -6.35 -14.81
C GLY A 60 3.72 -6.50 -15.97
N VAL A 61 4.52 -7.56 -16.00
CA VAL A 61 5.44 -7.90 -17.10
C VAL A 61 4.90 -8.98 -18.05
N GLY A 62 3.61 -9.31 -17.96
CA GLY A 62 2.93 -10.22 -18.90
C GLY A 62 3.05 -11.71 -18.60
N MET A 63 3.64 -12.06 -17.46
CA MET A 63 3.94 -13.43 -17.03
C MET A 63 2.92 -13.95 -16.00
N ARG A 64 1.62 -13.71 -16.24
CA ARG A 64 0.56 -14.04 -15.26
C ARG A 64 0.51 -15.53 -14.87
N ARG A 65 0.83 -16.43 -15.81
CA ARG A 65 0.83 -17.88 -15.61
C ARG A 65 2.21 -18.45 -15.87
N HIS A 66 2.61 -19.46 -15.12
CA HIS A 66 3.83 -20.19 -15.38
C HIS A 66 3.73 -20.91 -16.74
N SER A 67 4.81 -20.84 -17.51
CA SER A 67 5.05 -21.63 -18.70
C SER A 67 6.56 -21.67 -18.95
N PRO A 68 7.10 -22.68 -19.66
CA PRO A 68 8.53 -22.74 -19.98
C PRO A 68 9.06 -21.47 -20.66
N ASP A 69 8.26 -20.84 -21.53
CA ASP A 69 8.63 -19.59 -22.19
C ASP A 69 8.63 -18.38 -21.25
N HIS A 70 7.74 -18.33 -20.27
CA HIS A 70 7.78 -17.28 -19.25
C HIS A 70 8.93 -17.48 -18.28
N GLU A 71 9.23 -18.72 -17.91
CA GLU A 71 10.37 -19.06 -17.06
C GLU A 71 11.69 -18.62 -17.69
N ARG A 72 11.94 -19.02 -18.95
CA ARG A 72 13.12 -18.58 -19.70
C ARG A 72 13.23 -17.05 -19.73
N ARG A 73 12.15 -16.37 -20.11
CA ARG A 73 12.12 -14.88 -20.15
C ARG A 73 12.35 -14.25 -18.78
N LEU A 74 11.85 -14.85 -17.70
CA LEU A 74 12.08 -14.39 -16.33
C LEU A 74 13.55 -14.57 -15.93
N LEU A 75 14.14 -15.73 -16.19
CA LEU A 75 15.54 -15.99 -15.87
C LEU A 75 16.49 -15.09 -16.68
N ASP A 76 16.19 -14.87 -17.97
CA ASP A 76 16.90 -13.93 -18.83
C ASP A 76 16.80 -12.49 -18.31
N PHE A 77 15.66 -12.11 -17.75
CA PHE A 77 15.47 -10.81 -17.11
C PHE A 77 16.24 -10.71 -15.79
N LEU A 78 16.23 -11.76 -14.96
CA LEU A 78 16.89 -11.75 -13.66
C LEU A 78 18.42 -11.79 -13.78
N GLN A 79 18.97 -12.45 -14.81
CA GLN A 79 20.43 -12.57 -15.03
C GLN A 79 21.17 -13.06 -13.77
N GLY A 80 20.62 -14.06 -13.09
CA GLY A 80 21.18 -14.62 -11.84
C GLY A 80 20.97 -13.78 -10.58
N ARG A 81 20.33 -12.61 -10.67
CA ARG A 81 20.04 -11.76 -9.50
C ARG A 81 18.92 -12.35 -8.65
N SER A 82 19.10 -12.24 -7.34
CA SER A 82 18.06 -12.58 -6.37
C SER A 82 16.86 -11.64 -6.50
N ALA A 83 15.64 -12.15 -6.29
CA ALA A 83 14.43 -11.38 -6.56
C ALA A 83 13.25 -11.71 -5.64
N VAL A 84 12.42 -10.69 -5.40
CA VAL A 84 11.05 -10.86 -4.90
C VAL A 84 10.11 -10.85 -6.10
N LEU A 85 9.35 -11.93 -6.29
CA LEU A 85 8.39 -12.08 -7.39
C LEU A 85 6.97 -11.92 -6.86
N LEU A 86 6.26 -10.92 -7.36
CA LEU A 86 4.87 -10.68 -6.99
C LEU A 86 3.96 -11.48 -7.92
N VAL A 87 3.07 -12.29 -7.32
CA VAL A 87 2.18 -13.21 -8.04
C VAL A 87 0.74 -13.00 -7.63
N TRP A 88 -0.19 -13.00 -8.57
CA TRP A 88 -1.59 -12.68 -8.30
C TRP A 88 -2.44 -13.94 -8.10
N GLY A 89 -3.38 -13.89 -7.16
CA GLY A 89 -4.34 -14.98 -6.92
C GLY A 89 -3.66 -16.26 -6.44
N HIS A 90 -3.98 -17.40 -7.06
CA HIS A 90 -3.38 -18.70 -6.73
C HIS A 90 -1.97 -18.91 -7.31
N GLY A 91 -1.26 -17.85 -7.69
CA GLY A 91 0.09 -17.94 -8.25
C GLY A 91 0.18 -18.39 -9.70
N GLY A 92 -0.88 -19.00 -10.26
CA GLY A 92 -0.94 -19.35 -11.68
C GLY A 92 0.12 -20.37 -12.11
N GLY A 93 0.54 -21.27 -11.21
CA GLY A 93 1.57 -22.28 -11.43
C GLY A 93 2.98 -21.84 -10.99
N TRP A 94 3.19 -20.57 -10.65
CA TRP A 94 4.50 -20.06 -10.22
C TRP A 94 4.90 -20.49 -8.80
N LEU A 95 3.93 -20.70 -7.91
CA LEU A 95 4.21 -21.08 -6.52
C LEU A 95 4.65 -22.55 -6.43
N GLU A 96 4.22 -23.37 -7.38
CA GLU A 96 4.52 -24.78 -7.51
C GLU A 96 5.74 -25.04 -8.39
N SER A 97 6.24 -24.03 -9.12
CA SER A 97 7.37 -24.17 -10.02
C SER A 97 8.70 -24.18 -9.28
N GLU A 98 9.56 -25.13 -9.61
CA GLU A 98 10.96 -25.14 -9.19
C GLU A 98 11.79 -24.42 -10.26
N LEU A 99 12.18 -23.18 -9.97
CA LEU A 99 13.01 -22.40 -10.88
C LEU A 99 14.46 -22.93 -10.86
N PRO A 100 15.12 -23.09 -12.02
CA PRO A 100 16.53 -23.46 -12.08
C PRO A 100 17.41 -22.25 -11.73
N LEU A 101 17.57 -21.99 -10.44
CA LEU A 101 18.31 -20.84 -9.92
C LEU A 101 19.84 -21.09 -9.90
N GLN A 102 20.61 -20.01 -10.08
CA GLN A 102 22.07 -20.06 -9.95
C GLN A 102 22.51 -20.25 -8.49
N ALA A 103 23.72 -20.75 -8.27
CA ALA A 103 24.26 -20.96 -6.92
C ALA A 103 24.29 -19.64 -6.11
N GLY A 104 23.61 -19.64 -4.96
CA GLY A 104 23.49 -18.45 -4.10
C GLY A 104 22.43 -17.42 -4.54
N GLN A 105 21.74 -17.66 -5.66
CA GLN A 105 20.56 -16.87 -6.06
C GLN A 105 19.37 -17.25 -5.18
N VAL A 106 18.66 -16.25 -4.65
CA VAL A 106 17.45 -16.46 -3.85
C VAL A 106 16.27 -15.76 -4.51
N VAL A 107 15.22 -16.55 -4.77
CA VAL A 107 13.94 -16.04 -5.26
C VAL A 107 12.88 -16.28 -4.19
N THR A 108 12.11 -15.24 -3.86
CA THR A 108 10.99 -15.33 -2.93
C THR A 108 9.71 -14.91 -3.63
N PHE A 109 8.70 -15.77 -3.61
CA PHE A 109 7.37 -15.42 -4.11
C PHE A 109 6.57 -14.71 -3.03
N LEU A 110 5.84 -13.68 -3.44
CA LEU A 110 4.93 -12.93 -2.58
C LEU A 110 3.59 -12.77 -3.31
N THR A 111 2.52 -13.27 -2.71
CA THR A 111 1.19 -13.20 -3.30
C THR A 111 0.62 -11.79 -3.16
N VAL A 112 0.12 -11.23 -4.27
CA VAL A 112 -0.64 -9.98 -4.28
C VAL A 112 -2.11 -10.30 -3.99
N PRO A 113 -2.73 -9.60 -3.03
CA PRO A 113 -2.17 -8.51 -2.23
C PRO A 113 -1.28 -8.97 -1.07
N TYR A 114 -0.22 -8.20 -0.77
CA TYR A 114 0.76 -8.51 0.27
C TYR A 114 0.82 -7.45 1.36
N THR A 115 1.25 -7.80 2.56
CA THR A 115 1.46 -6.84 3.66
C THR A 115 2.84 -6.19 3.56
N SER A 116 3.00 -4.97 4.12
CA SER A 116 4.32 -4.32 4.21
C SER A 116 5.33 -5.15 5.00
N ALA A 117 4.87 -5.94 5.98
CA ALA A 117 5.71 -6.88 6.72
C ALA A 117 6.18 -8.03 5.82
N GLY A 118 5.27 -8.68 5.07
CA GLY A 118 5.61 -9.76 4.16
C GLY A 118 6.59 -9.33 3.07
N LEU A 119 6.39 -8.14 2.48
CA LEU A 119 7.33 -7.57 1.52
C LEU A 119 8.70 -7.29 2.15
N ARG A 120 8.74 -6.76 3.38
CA ARG A 120 10.00 -6.50 4.09
C ARG A 120 10.77 -7.80 4.35
N GLU A 121 10.09 -8.85 4.81
CA GLU A 121 10.69 -10.16 5.06
C GLU A 121 11.22 -10.79 3.76
N ALA A 122 10.47 -10.67 2.66
CA ALA A 122 10.92 -11.14 1.35
C ALA A 122 12.16 -10.38 0.88
N LEU A 123 12.16 -9.05 0.98
CA LEU A 123 13.32 -8.20 0.66
C LEU A 123 14.52 -8.52 1.53
N GLN A 124 14.32 -8.70 2.84
CA GLN A 124 15.39 -9.03 3.78
C GLN A 124 16.06 -10.37 3.42
N ARG A 125 15.28 -11.39 3.05
CA ARG A 125 15.83 -12.68 2.57
C ARG A 125 16.69 -12.50 1.33
N VAL A 126 16.17 -11.81 0.32
CA VAL A 126 16.86 -11.55 -0.96
C VAL A 126 18.14 -10.72 -0.77
N MET A 127 18.11 -9.70 0.10
CA MET A 127 19.26 -8.84 0.38
C MET A 127 20.31 -9.51 1.26
N THR A 128 19.92 -10.43 2.15
CA THR A 128 20.86 -11.16 3.01
C THR A 128 21.62 -12.23 2.24
N ALA A 129 20.95 -12.92 1.30
CA ALA A 129 21.57 -13.89 0.41
C ALA A 129 22.81 -13.32 -0.31
N ARG A 130 22.72 -12.04 -0.72
CA ARG A 130 23.86 -11.32 -1.30
C ARG A 130 25.06 -11.21 -0.36
N ARG A 131 24.86 -10.89 0.94
CA ARG A 131 25.96 -10.70 1.88
C ARG A 131 26.76 -12.00 2.05
N ALA A 132 26.05 -13.12 2.06
CA ALA A 132 26.67 -14.44 2.07
C ALA A 132 27.49 -14.68 0.78
N SER A 133 26.88 -14.50 -0.40
CA SER A 133 27.57 -14.75 -1.69
C SER A 133 28.77 -13.82 -1.92
N GLN A 134 28.69 -12.55 -1.51
CA GLN A 134 29.81 -11.60 -1.63
C GLN A 134 30.95 -11.92 -0.64
N SER A 135 30.63 -12.37 0.57
CA SER A 135 31.64 -12.81 1.54
C SER A 135 32.35 -14.09 1.10
N THR A 136 31.66 -14.99 0.42
CA THR A 136 32.25 -16.23 -0.11
C THR A 136 33.13 -15.96 -1.33
N ALA A 137 32.73 -15.05 -2.23
CA ALA A 137 33.54 -14.64 -3.37
C ALA A 137 34.83 -13.91 -2.94
N ALA A 138 34.71 -12.96 -2.00
CA ALA A 138 35.89 -12.24 -1.48
C ALA A 138 36.89 -13.17 -0.76
N ARG A 139 36.41 -14.21 -0.07
CA ARG A 139 37.28 -15.23 0.54
C ARG A 139 37.98 -16.13 -0.48
N ARG A 140 37.37 -16.39 -1.64
CA ARG A 140 38.01 -17.15 -2.73
C ARG A 140 39.07 -16.32 -3.43
N ASP A 141 38.81 -15.05 -3.71
CA ASP A 141 39.81 -14.13 -4.27
C ASP A 141 41.03 -13.94 -3.36
N ASP A 142 40.85 -13.93 -2.03
CA ASP A 142 41.97 -13.87 -1.06
C ASP A 142 42.77 -15.17 -0.97
N LEU A 143 42.16 -16.31 -1.28
CA LEU A 143 42.83 -17.61 -1.35
C LEU A 143 43.58 -17.78 -2.67
N ASP A 144 43.02 -17.34 -3.79
CA ASP A 144 43.68 -17.36 -5.10
C ASP A 144 44.82 -16.34 -5.18
N ARG A 145 44.68 -15.13 -4.60
CA ARG A 145 45.77 -14.15 -4.52
C ARG A 145 46.95 -14.59 -3.65
N ARG A 146 46.75 -15.53 -2.72
CA ARG A 146 47.85 -16.12 -1.94
C ARG A 146 48.60 -17.23 -2.69
N SER A 147 48.09 -17.67 -3.84
CA SER A 147 48.71 -18.72 -4.65
C SER A 147 49.54 -18.19 -5.82
N ASP A 148 49.38 -16.92 -6.19
CA ASP A 148 50.09 -16.29 -7.33
C ASP A 148 50.96 -15.09 -6.90
N ASP A 149 51.90 -15.31 -5.96
CA ASP A 149 53.01 -14.38 -5.71
C ASP A 149 54.32 -14.93 -6.32
N VAL A 150 54.55 -14.61 -7.59
CA VAL A 150 55.89 -14.54 -8.20
C VAL A 150 56.01 -13.16 -8.87
N PRO A 151 57.07 -12.38 -8.59
CA PRO A 151 57.13 -10.99 -9.05
C PRO A 151 57.69 -10.91 -10.47
N ALA A 152 56.99 -10.22 -11.37
CA ALA A 152 57.57 -9.67 -12.59
C ALA A 152 57.12 -8.21 -12.76
N ALA A 153 58.10 -7.32 -12.71
CA ALA A 153 57.95 -5.90 -12.96
C ALA A 153 57.85 -5.59 -14.46
N ALA A 154 56.97 -4.66 -14.84
CA ALA A 154 57.24 -3.49 -15.70
C ALA A 154 55.97 -2.96 -16.41
N GLY A 155 55.86 -1.62 -16.46
CA GLY A 155 55.46 -0.94 -17.70
C GLY A 155 54.01 -0.43 -17.86
N SER A 156 53.80 0.83 -17.46
CA SER A 156 53.15 1.92 -18.21
C SER A 156 51.94 1.64 -19.14
N ALA A 157 50.81 2.30 -18.87
CA ALA A 157 50.23 3.34 -19.75
C ALA A 157 48.82 3.74 -19.27
N ARG A 158 48.68 5.00 -18.82
CA ARG A 158 47.38 5.65 -18.60
C ARG A 158 46.79 6.00 -19.96
N SER A 159 45.73 5.32 -20.39
CA SER A 159 44.89 5.76 -21.49
C SER A 159 43.67 6.52 -20.96
N SER A 160 43.65 7.81 -21.27
CA SER A 160 42.55 8.74 -21.03
C SER A 160 41.44 8.48 -22.06
N GLY A 161 40.40 7.74 -21.66
CA GLY A 161 39.16 7.61 -22.45
C GLY A 161 38.23 8.82 -22.23
N PRO A 162 37.44 9.24 -23.24
CA PRO A 162 36.75 10.52 -23.24
C PRO A 162 35.55 10.54 -22.29
N ALA A 163 35.28 11.75 -21.80
CA ALA A 163 34.21 12.07 -20.87
C ALA A 163 32.83 11.62 -21.38
N ILE A 164 32.24 10.65 -20.70
CA ILE A 164 30.84 10.27 -20.87
C ILE A 164 29.98 11.38 -20.26
N THR A 165 29.09 11.90 -21.10
CA THR A 165 28.08 12.91 -20.82
C THR A 165 27.27 12.60 -19.56
N ARG A 166 27.21 13.59 -18.67
CA ARG A 166 26.48 13.56 -17.39
C ARG A 166 24.99 13.34 -17.58
N ASP A 167 24.51 12.32 -16.86
CA ASP A 167 23.21 12.20 -16.17
C ASP A 167 22.10 13.20 -16.55
N THR A 168 21.12 12.72 -17.32
CA THR A 168 19.73 13.16 -17.10
C THR A 168 19.23 12.54 -15.80
N PRO A 169 18.84 13.33 -14.78
CA PRO A 169 18.32 12.78 -13.53
C PRO A 169 17.00 12.05 -13.77
N VAL A 170 16.98 10.75 -13.44
CA VAL A 170 15.79 9.91 -13.48
C VAL A 170 14.79 10.48 -12.47
N VAL A 171 13.68 11.03 -12.97
CA VAL A 171 12.62 11.59 -12.11
C VAL A 171 12.08 10.48 -11.20
N PRO A 172 12.08 10.63 -9.86
CA PRO A 172 11.58 9.63 -8.91
C PRO A 172 10.12 9.19 -9.16
N ALA A 173 9.75 7.95 -8.78
CA ALA A 173 8.44 7.38 -9.11
C ALA A 173 7.25 8.17 -8.56
N TRP A 174 7.35 8.69 -7.33
CA TRP A 174 6.30 9.52 -6.74
C TRP A 174 6.12 10.88 -7.46
N ARG A 175 7.19 11.51 -7.99
CA ARG A 175 7.08 12.74 -8.77
C ARG A 175 6.34 12.48 -10.09
N ARG A 176 6.53 11.29 -10.68
CA ARG A 176 5.74 10.85 -11.84
C ARG A 176 4.28 10.60 -11.46
N ALA A 177 4.04 9.93 -10.33
CA ALA A 177 2.70 9.69 -9.82
C ALA A 177 1.93 11.00 -9.53
N LEU A 178 2.56 12.01 -8.94
CA LEU A 178 1.96 13.35 -8.79
C LEU A 178 1.58 13.98 -10.11
N LYS A 179 2.53 14.05 -11.06
CA LYS A 179 2.26 14.63 -12.38
C LYS A 179 1.13 13.89 -13.09
N LEU A 180 1.03 12.57 -12.93
CA LEU A 180 -0.06 11.77 -13.47
C LEU A 180 -1.39 12.09 -12.76
N ALA A 181 -1.41 12.21 -11.43
CA ALA A 181 -2.62 12.60 -10.70
C ALA A 181 -3.08 14.03 -11.02
N ASP A 182 -2.16 14.98 -11.14
CA ASP A 182 -2.49 16.35 -11.55
C ASP A 182 -3.09 16.35 -12.97
N ARG A 183 -2.55 15.55 -13.90
CA ARG A 183 -3.13 15.36 -15.23
C ARG A 183 -4.51 14.71 -15.18
N LEU A 184 -4.68 13.62 -14.43
CA LEU A 184 -5.98 12.93 -14.29
C LEU A 184 -7.04 13.80 -13.60
N GLN A 185 -6.65 14.66 -12.65
CA GLN A 185 -7.54 15.65 -12.03
C GLN A 185 -7.93 16.75 -13.04
N ALA A 186 -6.97 17.25 -13.81
CA ALA A 186 -7.23 18.23 -14.87
C ALA A 186 -8.15 17.66 -15.97
N ASP A 187 -7.90 16.43 -16.40
CA ASP A 187 -8.72 15.73 -17.40
C ASP A 187 -10.15 15.47 -16.88
N ARG A 188 -10.30 15.11 -15.60
CA ARG A 188 -11.62 15.00 -14.95
C ARG A 188 -12.35 16.34 -14.88
N GLY A 189 -11.64 17.42 -14.54
CA GLY A 189 -12.20 18.78 -14.54
C GLY A 189 -12.71 19.19 -15.92
N ALA A 190 -11.90 18.97 -16.96
CA ALA A 190 -12.25 19.26 -18.35
C ALA A 190 -13.44 18.42 -18.84
N PHE A 191 -13.55 17.16 -18.40
CA PHE A 191 -14.68 16.29 -18.76
C PHE A 191 -15.99 16.72 -18.10
N VAL A 192 -15.95 17.18 -16.84
CA VAL A 192 -17.11 17.71 -16.12
C VAL A 192 -17.59 19.02 -16.73
N GLU A 193 -16.66 19.89 -17.13
CA GLU A 193 -16.97 21.17 -17.77
C GLU A 193 -17.58 20.98 -19.18
N LYS A 194 -17.07 19.99 -19.94
CA LYS A 194 -17.63 19.60 -21.24
C LYS A 194 -18.98 18.91 -21.11
N ALA A 195 -19.19 18.07 -20.08
CA ALA A 195 -20.48 17.46 -19.79
C ALA A 195 -21.53 18.49 -19.34
N ALA A 196 -21.13 19.50 -18.55
CA ALA A 196 -22.00 20.61 -18.16
C ALA A 196 -22.42 21.44 -19.38
N ALA A 197 -21.49 21.72 -20.31
CA ALA A 197 -21.81 22.39 -21.58
C ALA A 197 -22.76 21.57 -22.47
N THR A 198 -22.68 20.24 -22.40
CA THR A 198 -23.53 19.33 -23.19
C THR A 198 -24.95 19.18 -22.58
N HIS A 199 -25.07 19.27 -21.24
CA HIS A 199 -26.36 19.24 -20.54
C HIS A 199 -27.18 20.51 -20.72
N VAL A 200 -26.54 21.68 -20.92
CA VAL A 200 -27.25 22.93 -21.27
C VAL A 200 -27.81 22.86 -22.70
N ALA A 201 -27.13 22.18 -23.62
CA ALA A 201 -27.60 21.99 -25.00
C ALA A 201 -28.72 20.93 -25.14
N ALA A 202 -28.82 19.98 -24.21
CA ALA A 202 -29.77 18.86 -24.29
C ALA A 202 -31.15 19.14 -23.64
N SER A 203 -31.35 20.28 -22.98
CA SER A 203 -32.66 20.67 -22.38
C SER A 203 -33.69 21.20 -23.40
N ALA A 204 -33.39 21.18 -24.70
CA ALA A 204 -34.30 21.62 -25.75
C ALA A 204 -34.67 20.48 -26.70
N ARG A 205 -35.40 19.45 -26.22
CA ARG A 205 -36.25 18.60 -27.08
C ARG A 205 -37.29 17.80 -26.28
N PRO A 206 -38.55 17.69 -26.74
CA PRO A 206 -39.63 17.03 -26.00
C PRO A 206 -39.60 15.50 -26.15
N THR A 207 -40.14 14.86 -25.12
CA THR A 207 -40.23 13.42 -24.83
C THR A 207 -41.25 12.67 -25.69
N ALA A 208 -40.96 11.40 -26.00
CA ALA A 208 -41.93 10.41 -26.51
C ALA A 208 -41.90 9.13 -25.61
N PRO A 209 -43.03 8.41 -25.45
CA PRO A 209 -43.21 7.38 -24.41
C PRO A 209 -42.84 5.95 -24.86
N PRO A 210 -42.74 4.97 -23.92
CA PRO A 210 -42.22 3.63 -24.21
C PRO A 210 -43.32 2.60 -24.55
N PRO A 211 -43.00 1.49 -25.26
CA PRO A 211 -43.88 0.34 -25.33
C PRO A 211 -43.51 -0.75 -24.30
N ALA A 212 -44.54 -1.51 -23.94
CA ALA A 212 -44.58 -2.52 -22.89
C ALA A 212 -44.37 -3.97 -23.42
N ASN A 213 -43.99 -4.83 -22.47
CA ASN A 213 -44.29 -6.27 -22.30
C ASN A 213 -43.96 -7.31 -23.38
N GLY A 214 -43.36 -8.42 -22.92
CA GLY A 214 -43.55 -9.74 -23.52
C GLY A 214 -42.46 -10.76 -23.18
N SER A 215 -42.66 -11.55 -22.12
CA SER A 215 -42.03 -12.88 -21.94
C SER A 215 -43.00 -13.97 -22.43
N PRO A 216 -42.51 -15.08 -22.98
CA PRO A 216 -42.49 -16.39 -22.28
C PRO A 216 -41.19 -17.19 -22.61
N GLY A 217 -40.65 -18.18 -21.89
CA GLY A 217 -41.19 -19.26 -21.06
C GLY A 217 -40.90 -20.63 -21.73
N ALA A 218 -39.89 -21.40 -21.27
CA ALA A 218 -39.68 -22.88 -21.42
C ALA A 218 -38.22 -23.24 -21.02
N GLN A 219 -37.89 -23.96 -19.93
CA GLN A 219 -37.99 -25.40 -19.57
C GLN A 219 -36.96 -26.39 -20.19
N ARG A 220 -36.34 -27.19 -19.28
CA ARG A 220 -35.62 -28.49 -19.42
C ARG A 220 -34.23 -28.48 -20.08
N SER A 221 -33.23 -29.30 -19.70
CA SER A 221 -33.12 -30.52 -18.88
C SER A 221 -31.65 -30.83 -18.52
N ASP A 222 -31.45 -31.47 -17.35
CA ASP A 222 -30.55 -32.59 -16.99
C ASP A 222 -29.18 -32.82 -17.68
N ASP A 223 -28.12 -32.95 -16.86
CA ASP A 223 -27.57 -34.24 -16.39
C ASP A 223 -26.01 -34.35 -16.35
N MET A 224 -25.56 -35.13 -15.35
CA MET A 224 -24.30 -35.88 -15.23
C MET A 224 -22.94 -35.18 -15.04
N GLY A 225 -22.25 -35.56 -13.95
CA GLY A 225 -20.82 -35.27 -13.79
C GLY A 225 -20.12 -35.86 -12.56
N LYS A 226 -20.21 -37.18 -12.36
CA LYS A 226 -19.22 -38.09 -11.72
C LYS A 226 -18.35 -37.56 -10.55
N ALA A 227 -18.62 -38.12 -9.37
CA ALA A 227 -17.68 -38.20 -8.25
C ALA A 227 -16.46 -39.10 -8.59
N LYS A 228 -15.24 -38.64 -8.29
CA LYS A 228 -14.08 -39.52 -8.13
C LYS A 228 -13.03 -38.92 -7.19
N LEU A 229 -12.91 -39.56 -6.02
CA LEU A 229 -11.72 -39.76 -5.19
C LEU A 229 -10.92 -38.52 -4.73
N LEU A 230 -11.32 -37.95 -3.59
CA LEU A 230 -10.42 -37.16 -2.74
C LEU A 230 -9.43 -38.09 -2.05
N ARG A 231 -8.18 -38.03 -2.49
CA ARG A 231 -7.03 -38.53 -1.74
C ARG A 231 -6.57 -37.42 -0.82
N GLU A 232 -6.56 -37.70 0.48
CA GLU A 232 -6.05 -36.83 1.54
C GLU A 232 -4.69 -36.24 1.16
N ARG A 233 -4.60 -34.91 1.16
CA ARG A 233 -3.35 -34.16 1.13
C ARG A 233 -3.43 -33.06 2.18
N ALA A 234 -2.36 -33.02 2.98
CA ALA A 234 -2.18 -32.18 4.15
C ALA A 234 -2.50 -30.69 3.88
N PRO A 235 -3.17 -29.99 4.82
CA PRO A 235 -3.47 -28.59 4.66
C PRO A 235 -2.19 -27.74 4.71
N LEU A 236 -1.93 -27.03 3.61
CA LEU A 236 -0.99 -25.90 3.56
C LEU A 236 -1.41 -24.86 4.60
N ALA A 237 -0.57 -24.71 5.62
CA ALA A 237 -0.75 -23.82 6.75
C ALA A 237 -0.92 -22.36 6.29
N HIS A 238 -2.16 -21.92 6.14
CA HIS A 238 -2.51 -20.51 6.28
C HIS A 238 -2.59 -20.25 7.79
N GLY A 239 -1.47 -19.97 8.44
CA GLY A 239 -1.50 -19.54 9.84
C GLY A 239 -2.24 -18.20 9.96
N PRO A 240 -2.96 -17.93 11.07
CA PRO A 240 -3.35 -16.57 11.40
C PRO A 240 -2.07 -15.73 11.44
N GLY A 241 -2.10 -14.56 10.79
CA GLY A 241 -0.99 -13.62 10.84
C GLY A 241 -0.68 -13.33 12.31
N VAL A 242 0.43 -13.88 12.80
CA VAL A 242 0.98 -13.54 14.10
C VAL A 242 1.13 -12.02 14.12
N PRO A 243 0.70 -11.32 15.18
CA PRO A 243 0.94 -9.89 15.30
C PRO A 243 2.45 -9.66 15.37
N VAL A 244 3.07 -9.38 14.22
CA VAL A 244 4.45 -8.93 14.16
C VAL A 244 4.47 -7.56 14.83
N ALA A 245 5.12 -7.49 15.99
CA ALA A 245 5.32 -6.25 16.72
C ALA A 245 5.78 -5.13 15.76
N PRO A 246 5.20 -3.92 15.83
CA PRO A 246 5.57 -2.84 14.93
C PRO A 246 7.06 -2.54 15.07
N THR A 247 7.70 -2.27 13.93
CA THR A 247 9.06 -1.72 13.86
C THR A 247 9.16 -0.54 14.82
N ASN A 248 10.30 -0.40 15.53
CA ASN A 248 10.60 0.70 16.45
C ASN A 248 10.60 2.07 15.75
N VAL A 249 9.44 2.56 15.32
CA VAL A 249 9.20 4.00 15.19
C VAL A 249 9.28 4.51 16.62
N ARG A 250 10.31 5.30 16.95
CA ARG A 250 10.37 5.96 18.26
C ARG A 250 9.19 6.92 18.31
N LEU A 251 8.16 6.49 19.01
CA LEU A 251 6.97 7.28 19.24
C LEU A 251 7.25 8.25 20.38
N PRO A 252 6.84 9.52 20.24
CA PRO A 252 6.87 10.47 21.35
C PRO A 252 6.07 9.92 22.54
N MET A 253 6.56 10.13 23.76
CA MET A 253 5.90 9.63 24.99
C MET A 253 4.45 10.09 25.15
N GLN A 254 4.08 11.20 24.50
CA GLN A 254 2.76 11.83 24.55
C GLN A 254 1.84 11.40 23.40
N ALA A 255 2.28 10.44 22.56
CA ALA A 255 1.52 10.02 21.40
C ALA A 255 0.35 9.10 21.78
N ALA A 256 -0.87 9.56 21.52
CA ALA A 256 -2.09 8.79 21.68
C ALA A 256 -2.36 7.93 20.43
N GLY A 257 -2.57 6.63 20.61
CA GLY A 257 -3.20 5.76 19.60
C GLY A 257 -4.71 5.69 19.80
N LEU A 258 -5.42 4.87 19.00
CA LEU A 258 -6.87 4.69 19.12
C LEU A 258 -7.31 4.40 20.58
N LYS A 259 -6.60 3.49 21.26
CA LYS A 259 -6.85 3.11 22.66
C LYS A 259 -6.65 4.27 23.67
N ALA A 260 -5.83 5.25 23.32
CA ALA A 260 -5.50 6.39 24.16
C ALA A 260 -6.26 7.65 23.77
N GLY A 261 -7.36 7.52 23.02
CA GLY A 261 -8.24 8.66 22.66
C GLY A 261 -7.85 9.39 21.38
N ALA A 262 -7.01 8.81 20.51
CA ALA A 262 -6.62 9.46 19.25
C ALA A 262 -7.82 9.82 18.36
N PHE A 263 -8.88 9.01 18.40
CA PHE A 263 -10.07 9.26 17.60
C PHE A 263 -10.85 10.48 18.08
N GLU A 264 -11.02 10.67 19.40
CA GLU A 264 -11.68 11.88 19.92
C GLU A 264 -10.86 13.13 19.65
N LEU A 265 -9.54 13.07 19.80
CA LEU A 265 -8.64 14.18 19.44
C LEU A 265 -8.76 14.57 17.96
N LEU A 266 -8.95 13.59 17.06
CA LEU A 266 -9.23 13.83 15.65
C LEU A 266 -10.59 14.53 15.46
N LEU A 267 -11.64 14.05 16.13
CA LEU A 267 -12.97 14.65 16.04
C LEU A 267 -13.02 16.08 16.58
N ASP A 268 -12.21 16.40 17.58
CA ASP A 268 -12.06 17.76 18.12
C ASP A 268 -11.28 18.66 17.15
N ALA A 269 -10.22 18.14 16.54
CA ALA A 269 -9.43 18.88 15.57
C ALA A 269 -10.19 19.12 14.25
N ILE A 270 -11.06 18.19 13.83
CA ILE A 270 -11.83 18.23 12.58
C ILE A 270 -13.33 17.97 12.87
N PRO A 271 -14.06 18.96 13.41
CA PRO A 271 -15.45 18.79 13.86
C PRO A 271 -16.46 18.28 12.82
N PRO A 272 -16.35 18.60 11.50
CA PRO A 272 -17.26 18.04 10.50
C PRO A 272 -17.33 16.52 10.51
N LEU A 273 -16.29 15.82 10.97
CA LEU A 273 -16.28 14.36 11.10
C LEU A 273 -17.35 13.84 12.07
N ARG A 274 -17.74 14.61 13.10
CA ARG A 274 -18.80 14.20 14.04
C ARG A 274 -20.17 14.06 13.37
N GLN A 275 -20.39 14.74 12.24
CA GLN A 275 -21.64 14.70 11.49
C GLN A 275 -21.73 13.49 10.55
N VAL A 276 -20.60 12.82 10.28
CA VAL A 276 -20.55 11.65 9.39
C VAL A 276 -20.99 10.42 10.18
N ALA A 277 -22.13 9.83 9.81
CA ALA A 277 -22.70 8.66 10.49
C ALA A 277 -21.69 7.50 10.63
N PHE A 278 -20.92 7.24 9.57
CA PHE A 278 -19.89 6.20 9.61
C PHE A 278 -18.76 6.51 10.61
N MET A 279 -18.36 7.78 10.77
CA MET A 279 -17.32 8.14 11.75
C MET A 279 -17.81 7.94 13.19
N ARG A 280 -19.09 8.24 13.47
CA ARG A 280 -19.72 7.92 14.77
C ARG A 280 -19.74 6.41 15.02
N PHE A 281 -20.09 5.65 13.99
CA PHE A 281 -20.05 4.18 14.05
C PHE A 281 -18.64 3.66 14.32
N VAL A 282 -17.61 4.17 13.63
CA VAL A 282 -16.20 3.80 13.87
C VAL A 282 -15.79 4.10 15.32
N ALA A 283 -16.21 5.25 15.87
CA ALA A 283 -15.96 5.60 17.27
C ALA A 283 -16.48 4.51 18.22
N GLN A 284 -17.73 4.09 18.03
CA GLN A 284 -18.39 3.04 18.84
C GLN A 284 -17.77 1.66 18.60
N ALA A 285 -17.49 1.33 17.34
CA ALA A 285 -16.90 0.06 16.92
C ALA A 285 -15.52 -0.15 17.55
N LEU A 286 -14.73 0.91 17.69
CA LEU A 286 -13.38 0.87 18.25
C LEU A 286 -13.31 1.06 19.77
N GLN A 287 -14.43 1.27 20.46
CA GLN A 287 -14.47 1.30 21.93
C GLN A 287 -14.27 -0.11 22.51
N GLY A 288 -13.26 -0.30 23.36
CA GLY A 288 -12.92 -1.60 23.94
C GLY A 288 -12.03 -2.45 23.04
N GLU A 289 -11.53 -3.58 23.56
CA GLU A 289 -10.60 -4.46 22.84
C GLU A 289 -11.21 -5.79 22.40
N ASP A 290 -12.43 -6.08 22.84
CA ASP A 290 -13.06 -7.36 22.58
C ASP A 290 -13.56 -7.45 21.14
N ALA A 291 -13.59 -8.67 20.62
CA ALA A 291 -14.23 -8.92 19.35
C ALA A 291 -15.71 -8.54 19.46
N LYS A 292 -16.33 -8.20 18.34
CA LYS A 292 -17.71 -7.75 18.28
C LYS A 292 -18.44 -8.45 17.15
N LEU A 293 -19.66 -8.87 17.45
CA LEU A 293 -20.64 -9.27 16.45
C LEU A 293 -21.49 -8.05 16.11
N LEU A 294 -21.53 -7.72 14.83
CA LEU A 294 -22.29 -6.63 14.26
C LEU A 294 -23.40 -7.23 13.42
N SER A 295 -24.65 -7.02 13.80
CA SER A 295 -25.80 -7.63 13.13
C SER A 295 -26.91 -6.65 12.75
N ILE A 296 -27.48 -6.86 11.56
CA ILE A 296 -28.70 -6.21 11.06
C ILE A 296 -29.51 -7.29 10.36
N ASP A 297 -30.69 -7.62 10.86
CA ASP A 297 -31.55 -8.67 10.30
C ASP A 297 -30.78 -9.97 10.05
N SER A 298 -30.66 -10.41 8.79
CA SER A 298 -29.91 -11.61 8.38
C SER A 298 -28.41 -11.38 8.15
N LEU A 299 -27.93 -10.14 8.23
CA LEU A 299 -26.54 -9.78 8.05
C LEU A 299 -25.78 -9.89 9.38
N ALA A 300 -24.65 -10.58 9.36
CA ALA A 300 -23.69 -10.63 10.44
C ALA A 300 -22.28 -10.29 9.94
N LEU A 301 -21.58 -9.46 10.69
CA LEU A 301 -20.17 -9.13 10.51
C LEU A 301 -19.46 -9.40 11.84
N VAL A 302 -18.29 -10.01 11.79
CA VAL A 302 -17.46 -10.24 12.99
C VAL A 302 -16.23 -9.38 12.89
N MET A 303 -16.02 -8.51 13.86
CA MET A 303 -14.88 -7.61 13.94
C MET A 303 -14.00 -8.03 15.12
N ASP A 304 -12.71 -8.19 14.88
CA ASP A 304 -11.71 -8.40 15.93
C ASP A 304 -10.69 -7.26 15.90
N PRO A 305 -10.86 -6.22 16.73
CA PRO A 305 -9.92 -5.10 16.79
C PRO A 305 -8.51 -5.50 17.26
N ARG A 306 -8.40 -6.53 18.12
CA ARG A 306 -7.10 -7.04 18.60
C ARG A 306 -6.37 -7.82 17.52
N GLY A 307 -7.07 -8.70 16.82
CA GLY A 307 -6.56 -9.42 15.66
C GLY A 307 -6.37 -8.54 14.42
N GLY A 308 -7.01 -7.37 14.38
CA GLY A 308 -6.90 -6.40 13.29
C GLY A 308 -7.60 -6.84 12.01
N TRP A 309 -8.71 -7.56 12.12
CA TRP A 309 -9.47 -8.05 10.96
C TRP A 309 -10.99 -7.89 11.14
N LEU A 310 -11.70 -7.86 10.01
CA LEU A 310 -13.15 -7.92 9.92
C LEU A 310 -13.53 -9.06 8.96
N ALA A 311 -14.45 -9.91 9.39
CA ALA A 311 -15.04 -10.95 8.56
C ALA A 311 -16.47 -10.56 8.17
N ALA A 312 -16.72 -10.58 6.87
CA ALA A 312 -18.02 -10.22 6.29
C ALA A 312 -18.37 -11.19 5.18
N GLY A 313 -19.62 -11.68 5.17
CA GLY A 313 -20.13 -12.52 4.07
C GLY A 313 -20.39 -11.72 2.79
N LEU A 314 -20.41 -10.39 2.92
CA LEU A 314 -20.67 -9.46 1.84
C LEU A 314 -19.37 -8.98 1.16
N PRO A 315 -19.42 -8.73 -0.16
CA PRO A 315 -18.33 -8.04 -0.85
C PRO A 315 -18.19 -6.60 -0.35
N LEU A 316 -17.00 -5.99 -0.53
CA LEU A 316 -16.73 -4.61 -0.09
C LEU A 316 -17.70 -3.61 -0.73
N SER A 317 -18.07 -3.82 -1.99
CA SER A 317 -19.05 -2.99 -2.69
C SER A 317 -20.43 -2.98 -2.02
N ALA A 318 -20.85 -4.09 -1.41
CA ALA A 318 -22.11 -4.14 -0.67
C ALA A 318 -21.99 -3.42 0.68
N LEU A 319 -20.86 -3.55 1.39
CA LEU A 319 -20.58 -2.79 2.61
C LEU A 319 -20.57 -1.28 2.32
N LEU A 320 -19.95 -0.85 1.21
CA LEU A 320 -19.95 0.55 0.77
C LEU A 320 -21.38 1.04 0.48
N LYS A 321 -22.22 0.25 -0.19
CA LYS A 321 -23.64 0.59 -0.40
C LYS A 321 -24.41 0.75 0.91
N MET A 322 -24.10 -0.06 1.93
CA MET A 322 -24.71 0.10 3.26
C MET A 322 -24.35 1.44 3.89
N LEU A 323 -23.10 1.92 3.72
CA LEU A 323 -22.71 3.25 4.24
C LEU A 323 -23.55 4.38 3.68
N HIS A 324 -23.94 4.28 2.41
CA HIS A 324 -24.78 5.27 1.76
C HIS A 324 -26.26 5.19 2.19
N THR A 325 -26.61 4.26 3.08
CA THR A 325 -27.93 4.16 3.70
C THR A 325 -27.82 4.37 5.22
N PRO A 326 -27.84 5.63 5.70
CA PRO A 326 -27.57 5.95 7.12
C PRO A 326 -28.44 5.17 8.12
N ARG A 327 -29.72 4.91 7.78
CA ARG A 327 -30.65 4.13 8.60
C ARG A 327 -30.15 2.70 8.88
N LEU A 328 -29.44 2.08 7.94
CA LEU A 328 -28.88 0.74 8.14
C LEU A 328 -27.75 0.78 9.16
N LEU A 329 -26.86 1.77 9.09
CA LEU A 329 -25.79 1.95 10.08
C LEU A 329 -26.34 2.17 11.49
N GLU A 330 -27.43 2.93 11.62
CA GLU A 330 -28.09 3.19 12.91
C GLU A 330 -28.83 1.96 13.45
N SER A 331 -29.31 1.07 12.59
CA SER A 331 -29.95 -0.19 12.98
C SER A 331 -28.97 -1.29 13.40
N LEU A 332 -27.67 -1.06 13.21
CA LEU A 332 -26.62 -2.06 13.41
C LEU A 332 -26.42 -2.34 14.90
N LYS A 333 -26.76 -3.56 15.32
CA LYS A 333 -26.58 -4.00 16.70
C LYS A 333 -25.15 -4.48 16.90
N MET A 334 -24.49 -3.95 17.93
CA MET A 334 -23.12 -4.29 18.27
C MET A 334 -23.11 -5.03 19.59
N GLN A 335 -22.66 -6.29 19.57
CA GLN A 335 -22.59 -7.15 20.75
C GLN A 335 -21.14 -7.57 20.98
N PRO A 336 -20.63 -7.54 22.22
CA PRO A 336 -19.33 -8.10 22.54
C PRO A 336 -19.34 -9.61 22.26
N LEU A 337 -18.25 -10.11 21.69
CA LEU A 337 -18.06 -11.50 21.31
C LEU A 337 -16.83 -12.05 22.05
N PRO A 338 -17.00 -13.02 22.97
CA PRO A 338 -15.89 -13.66 23.66
C PRO A 338 -14.92 -14.33 22.67
N VAL A 339 -13.63 -14.32 23.00
CA VAL A 339 -12.56 -14.83 22.12
C VAL A 339 -12.78 -16.29 21.74
N GLU A 340 -13.31 -17.08 22.68
CA GLU A 340 -13.57 -18.51 22.53
C GLU A 340 -14.69 -18.79 21.52
N ARG A 341 -15.62 -17.84 21.32
CA ARG A 341 -16.76 -17.96 20.42
C ARG A 341 -16.54 -17.37 19.04
N ILE A 342 -15.43 -16.66 18.81
CA ILE A 342 -15.15 -16.00 17.53
C ILE A 342 -15.22 -16.99 16.37
N GLU A 343 -14.51 -18.12 16.47
CA GLU A 343 -14.47 -19.10 15.39
C GLU A 343 -15.82 -19.77 15.12
N GLU A 344 -16.57 -20.05 16.19
CA GLU A 344 -17.90 -20.67 16.10
C GLU A 344 -18.88 -19.73 15.42
N THR A 345 -19.04 -18.50 15.91
CA THR A 345 -19.94 -17.49 15.33
C THR A 345 -19.57 -17.14 13.89
N VAL A 346 -18.27 -17.06 13.58
CA VAL A 346 -17.80 -16.86 12.21
C VAL A 346 -18.21 -18.04 11.32
N ARG A 347 -18.07 -19.28 11.79
CA ARG A 347 -18.44 -20.48 11.03
C ARG A 347 -19.95 -20.58 10.82
N GLU A 348 -20.75 -20.24 11.82
CA GLU A 348 -22.21 -20.23 11.76
C GLU A 348 -22.73 -19.22 10.73
N HIS A 349 -22.18 -18.00 10.73
CA HIS A 349 -22.70 -16.92 9.89
C HIS A 349 -22.03 -16.81 8.52
N LEU A 350 -20.78 -17.25 8.37
CA LEU A 350 -19.98 -17.08 7.14
C LEU A 350 -19.62 -18.42 6.47
N GLY A 351 -19.98 -19.55 7.09
CA GLY A 351 -19.72 -20.90 6.59
C GLY A 351 -18.24 -21.30 6.59
N GLY A 352 -17.95 -22.45 5.97
CA GLY A 352 -16.60 -23.04 5.92
C GLY A 352 -15.55 -22.25 5.12
N ARG A 353 -15.92 -21.15 4.45
CA ARG A 353 -14.99 -20.30 3.68
C ARG A 353 -14.48 -19.08 4.47
N PHE A 354 -14.61 -19.09 5.79
CA PHE A 354 -14.38 -17.92 6.64
C PHE A 354 -13.03 -17.23 6.46
N ARG A 355 -11.94 -17.98 6.27
CA ARG A 355 -10.59 -17.37 6.08
C ARG A 355 -10.50 -16.51 4.82
N ARG A 356 -11.33 -16.78 3.81
CA ARG A 356 -11.42 -15.93 2.59
C ARG A 356 -12.30 -14.70 2.80
N ALA A 357 -13.15 -14.71 3.83
CA ALA A 357 -14.05 -13.60 4.17
C ALA A 357 -13.40 -12.60 5.14
N GLN A 358 -12.28 -12.98 5.78
CA GLN A 358 -11.49 -12.09 6.62
C GLN A 358 -10.71 -11.08 5.77
N LYS A 359 -10.80 -9.83 6.16
CA LYS A 359 -10.12 -8.71 5.52
C LYS A 359 -9.44 -7.86 6.60
N PRO A 360 -8.26 -7.28 6.31
CA PRO A 360 -7.59 -6.41 7.27
C PRO A 360 -8.46 -5.23 7.66
N LEU A 361 -8.58 -4.98 8.97
CA LEU A 361 -9.47 -3.95 9.51
C LEU A 361 -9.02 -2.55 9.10
N ASP A 362 -7.71 -2.30 9.04
CA ASP A 362 -7.13 -1.03 8.59
C ASP A 362 -7.50 -0.72 7.13
N VAL A 363 -7.46 -1.74 6.25
CA VAL A 363 -7.83 -1.64 4.83
C VAL A 363 -9.32 -1.35 4.67
N ILE A 364 -10.19 -2.12 5.35
CA ILE A 364 -11.63 -1.89 5.24
C ILE A 364 -11.99 -0.52 5.80
N THR A 365 -11.52 -0.18 7.00
CA THR A 365 -11.82 1.13 7.59
C THR A 365 -11.33 2.26 6.71
N TRP A 366 -10.18 2.10 6.03
CA TRP A 366 -9.70 3.10 5.08
C TRP A 366 -10.67 3.28 3.91
N GLU A 367 -11.08 2.19 3.24
CA GLU A 367 -12.00 2.25 2.10
C GLU A 367 -13.36 2.81 2.47
N LEU A 368 -13.91 2.36 3.59
CA LEU A 368 -15.21 2.81 4.09
C LEU A 368 -15.16 4.28 4.52
N THR A 369 -14.12 4.72 5.23
CA THR A 369 -13.93 6.13 5.59
C THR A 369 -13.70 6.98 4.34
N SER A 370 -12.90 6.51 3.38
CA SER A 370 -12.65 7.23 2.12
C SER A 370 -13.95 7.51 1.37
N ALA A 371 -14.83 6.51 1.27
CA ALA A 371 -16.13 6.66 0.65
C ALA A 371 -17.07 7.58 1.45
N ALA A 372 -17.08 7.46 2.78
CA ALA A 372 -17.92 8.27 3.65
C ALA A 372 -17.56 9.77 3.64
N LEU A 373 -16.29 10.10 3.32
CA LEU A 373 -15.80 11.48 3.30
C LEU A 373 -15.83 12.14 1.91
N LYS A 374 -16.22 11.40 0.85
CA LYS A 374 -16.11 11.86 -0.54
C LYS A 374 -16.76 13.22 -0.80
N ASP A 375 -17.93 13.45 -0.22
CA ASP A 375 -18.72 14.67 -0.42
C ASP A 375 -18.77 15.57 0.83
N VAL A 376 -17.87 15.32 1.79
CA VAL A 376 -17.81 16.05 3.05
C VAL A 376 -16.73 17.12 2.97
N LYS A 377 -17.12 18.39 3.15
CA LYS A 377 -16.15 19.48 3.30
C LYS A 377 -15.57 19.44 4.72
N LEU A 378 -14.27 19.14 4.81
CA LEU A 378 -13.54 19.07 6.07
C LEU A 378 -12.93 20.42 6.40
N GLU A 379 -12.99 20.81 7.67
CA GLU A 379 -12.41 22.06 8.16
C GLU A 379 -11.75 21.80 9.52
N ALA A 380 -10.49 22.20 9.65
CA ALA A 380 -9.75 22.05 10.89
C ALA A 380 -10.05 23.23 11.83
N ARG A 381 -10.38 22.92 13.09
CA ARG A 381 -10.51 23.93 14.17
C ARG A 381 -9.35 23.89 15.18
N GLY A 382 -8.64 22.78 15.24
CA GLY A 382 -7.44 22.60 16.06
C GLY A 382 -6.28 22.07 15.23
N ASP A 383 -5.07 22.19 15.77
CA ASP A 383 -3.90 21.51 15.20
C ASP A 383 -3.74 20.13 15.84
N LEU A 384 -3.32 19.18 15.03
CA LEU A 384 -3.11 17.79 15.44
C LEU A 384 -1.82 17.33 14.79
N THR A 385 -0.89 16.82 15.60
CA THR A 385 0.34 16.24 15.06
C THR A 385 0.16 14.75 14.86
N LEU A 386 0.26 14.27 13.62
CA LEU A 386 0.16 12.87 13.26
C LEU A 386 1.53 12.24 13.02
N GLN A 387 1.69 11.00 13.48
CA GLN A 387 2.83 10.15 13.10
C GLN A 387 2.31 8.74 12.77
N LEU A 388 2.74 8.19 11.64
CA LEU A 388 2.37 6.82 11.30
C LEU A 388 3.17 5.81 12.11
N ARG A 389 2.43 4.88 12.73
CA ARG A 389 2.99 3.66 13.35
C ARG A 389 3.18 2.55 12.32
N ARG A 390 2.29 2.49 11.34
CA ARG A 390 2.28 1.49 10.28
C ARG A 390 2.06 2.18 8.94
N PHE A 391 2.78 1.73 7.93
CA PHE A 391 2.60 2.22 6.58
C PHE A 391 1.30 1.65 6.01
N PRO A 392 0.41 2.45 5.39
CA PRO A 392 -0.80 1.93 4.78
C PRO A 392 -0.47 0.92 3.67
N ASN A 393 -1.26 -0.15 3.59
CA ASN A 393 -1.06 -1.13 2.54
C ASN A 393 -1.72 -0.69 1.22
N PHE A 394 -1.04 0.19 0.49
CA PHE A 394 -1.56 0.74 -0.77
C PHE A 394 -1.85 -0.30 -1.85
N THR A 395 -1.32 -1.53 -1.75
CA THR A 395 -1.67 -2.62 -2.68
C THR A 395 -3.05 -3.22 -2.43
N LEU A 396 -3.59 -3.04 -1.23
CA LEU A 396 -4.93 -3.51 -0.85
C LEU A 396 -6.02 -2.45 -1.03
N LEU A 397 -5.62 -1.20 -1.22
CA LEU A 397 -6.51 -0.05 -1.25
C LEU A 397 -6.88 0.30 -2.70
N GLN A 398 -8.16 0.51 -2.96
CA GLN A 398 -8.71 0.89 -4.25
C GLN A 398 -8.69 2.41 -4.47
N GLN A 399 -8.85 3.19 -3.40
CA GLN A 399 -8.98 4.65 -3.47
C GLN A 399 -7.76 5.37 -2.87
N VAL A 400 -6.61 5.21 -3.52
CA VAL A 400 -5.35 5.85 -3.11
C VAL A 400 -4.91 6.88 -4.14
N GLY A 401 -4.80 8.13 -3.71
CA GLY A 401 -4.16 9.19 -4.49
C GLY A 401 -2.64 9.21 -4.28
N PRO A 402 -1.85 9.72 -5.24
CA PRO A 402 -0.39 9.88 -5.07
C PRO A 402 0.02 10.77 -3.90
N LEU A 403 -0.85 11.71 -3.51
CA LEU A 403 -0.64 12.53 -2.32
C LEU A 403 -0.74 11.72 -1.02
N ASP A 404 -1.64 10.73 -0.94
CA ASP A 404 -1.74 9.84 0.23
C ASP A 404 -0.42 9.08 0.45
N VAL A 405 0.22 8.62 -0.64
CA VAL A 405 1.50 7.91 -0.58
C VAL A 405 2.62 8.80 -0.05
N GLN A 406 2.66 10.07 -0.47
CA GLN A 406 3.64 11.03 0.03
C GLN A 406 3.41 11.43 1.47
N LEU A 407 2.17 11.77 1.82
CA LEU A 407 1.83 12.12 3.19
C LEU A 407 2.16 10.95 4.12
N ALA A 408 1.94 9.71 3.69
CA ALA A 408 2.37 8.54 4.43
C ALA A 408 3.88 8.44 4.57
N ALA A 409 4.66 8.68 3.50
CA ALA A 409 6.12 8.68 3.59
C ALA A 409 6.65 9.72 4.59
N ILE A 410 6.10 10.93 4.55
CA ILE A 410 6.51 12.03 5.44
C ILE A 410 6.13 11.69 6.89
N CYS A 411 4.87 11.32 7.13
CA CYS A 411 4.34 11.07 8.47
C CYS A 411 4.88 9.78 9.11
N ALA A 412 5.38 8.83 8.32
CA ALA A 412 6.05 7.63 8.83
C ALA A 412 7.49 7.90 9.29
N ARG A 413 8.15 8.93 8.74
CA ARG A 413 9.51 9.30 9.13
C ARG A 413 9.55 10.18 10.37
N MET A 414 8.63 11.14 10.46
CA MET A 414 8.60 12.10 11.56
C MET A 414 7.18 12.57 11.84
N PRO A 415 6.88 12.98 13.09
CA PRO A 415 5.60 13.63 13.40
C PRO A 415 5.39 14.90 12.57
N GLN A 416 4.18 15.09 12.06
CA GLN A 416 3.79 16.25 11.26
C GLN A 416 2.49 16.85 11.77
N SER A 417 2.46 18.17 11.94
CA SER A 417 1.21 18.86 12.28
C SER A 417 0.36 19.08 11.03
N ILE A 418 -0.96 18.98 11.17
CA ILE A 418 -1.90 19.28 10.08
C ILE A 418 -1.63 20.68 9.55
N HIS A 419 -1.40 21.65 10.44
CA HIS A 419 -1.13 23.03 10.05
C HIS A 419 0.18 23.19 9.26
N ASP A 420 1.25 22.51 9.67
CA ASP A 420 2.53 22.55 8.95
C ASP A 420 2.41 21.89 7.57
N LEU A 421 1.66 20.79 7.45
CA LEU A 421 1.35 20.15 6.17
C LEU A 421 0.54 21.07 5.25
N MET A 422 -0.51 21.73 5.77
CA MET A 422 -1.32 22.67 5.00
C MET A 422 -0.51 23.87 4.52
N ARG A 423 0.43 24.37 5.35
CA ARG A 423 1.34 25.44 4.96
C ARG A 423 2.33 25.01 3.87
N ALA A 424 2.83 23.77 3.93
CA ALA A 424 3.77 23.25 2.94
C ALA A 424 3.11 22.92 1.60
N LEU A 425 1.83 22.53 1.62
CA LEU A 425 1.05 22.13 0.45
C LEU A 425 -0.22 23.00 0.33
N PRO A 426 -0.07 24.31 0.06
CA PRO A 426 -1.21 25.20 -0.08
C PRO A 426 -2.10 24.70 -1.24
N ARG A 427 -3.42 24.74 -1.07
CA ARG A 427 -4.46 24.19 -1.98
C ARG A 427 -4.74 22.68 -1.87
N ARG A 428 -4.05 21.92 -1.02
CA ARG A 428 -4.33 20.49 -0.78
C ARG A 428 -4.96 20.23 0.60
N GLU A 429 -5.63 21.23 1.16
CA GLU A 429 -6.18 21.20 2.51
C GLU A 429 -7.16 20.04 2.75
N GLN A 430 -8.13 19.85 1.84
CA GLN A 430 -9.11 18.76 1.94
C GLN A 430 -8.42 17.39 1.92
N ASP A 431 -7.43 17.21 1.04
CA ASP A 431 -6.70 15.95 0.92
C ASP A 431 -5.89 15.64 2.19
N ILE A 432 -5.29 16.65 2.83
CA ILE A 432 -4.54 16.50 4.08
C ILE A 432 -5.47 16.12 5.23
N LEU A 433 -6.61 16.80 5.38
CA LEU A 433 -7.60 16.49 6.43
C LEU A 433 -8.22 15.11 6.23
N ARG A 434 -8.53 14.76 4.97
CA ARG A 434 -8.99 13.43 4.59
C ARG A 434 -7.95 12.37 4.95
N PHE A 435 -6.68 12.59 4.59
CA PHE A 435 -5.58 11.69 4.90
C PHE A 435 -5.42 11.49 6.42
N ALA A 436 -5.46 12.56 7.21
CA ALA A 436 -5.41 12.48 8.67
C ALA A 436 -6.56 11.63 9.23
N ALA A 437 -7.79 11.85 8.74
CA ALA A 437 -8.95 11.07 9.14
C ALA A 437 -8.81 9.58 8.79
N LEU A 438 -8.33 9.26 7.58
CA LEU A 438 -8.09 7.89 7.14
C LEU A 438 -7.03 7.18 8.00
N CYS A 439 -5.89 7.82 8.23
CA CYS A 439 -4.81 7.20 9.00
C CYS A 439 -5.17 6.97 10.47
N VAL A 440 -5.89 7.91 11.10
CA VAL A 440 -6.29 7.77 12.50
C VAL A 440 -7.41 6.76 12.64
N SER A 441 -8.48 6.84 11.83
CA SER A 441 -9.62 5.91 11.90
C SER A 441 -9.21 4.46 11.62
N SER A 442 -8.29 4.23 10.69
CA SER A 442 -7.74 2.89 10.41
C SER A 442 -6.72 2.40 11.44
N GLY A 443 -6.39 3.20 12.46
CA GLY A 443 -5.39 2.81 13.47
C GLY A 443 -3.96 2.69 12.92
N LEU A 444 -3.65 3.44 11.87
CA LEU A 444 -2.32 3.50 11.25
C LEU A 444 -1.47 4.63 11.85
N ALA A 445 -2.11 5.70 12.33
CA ALA A 445 -1.48 6.85 12.97
C ALA A 445 -1.65 6.85 14.50
N VAL A 446 -0.68 7.50 15.16
CA VAL A 446 -0.89 8.16 16.44
C VAL A 446 -1.03 9.64 16.26
N VAL A 447 -1.63 10.27 17.26
CA VAL A 447 -1.77 11.71 17.35
C VAL A 447 -1.07 12.23 18.59
N ILE A 448 -0.49 13.41 18.50
CA ILE A 448 0.12 14.13 19.61
C ILE A 448 -0.70 15.42 19.78
N PRO A 449 -1.33 15.63 20.94
CA PRO A 449 -2.13 16.83 21.20
C PRO A 449 -1.29 18.10 21.09
N ALA A 450 -1.87 19.16 20.52
CA ALA A 450 -1.19 20.45 20.38
C ALA A 450 -0.74 21.06 21.73
N ALA A 451 -1.46 20.80 22.83
CA ALA A 451 -1.10 21.27 24.17
C ALA A 451 0.16 20.58 24.73
N SER A 452 0.47 19.38 24.26
CA SER A 452 1.64 18.60 24.70
C SER A 452 2.83 18.77 23.75
N SER A 453 2.58 19.25 22.52
CA SER A 453 3.60 19.80 21.64
C SER A 453 4.29 20.98 22.34
N VAL A 454 5.34 20.69 23.10
CA VAL A 454 6.32 21.68 23.52
C VAL A 454 6.91 22.25 22.24
N ARG A 455 6.35 23.36 21.77
CA ARG A 455 7.14 24.33 21.03
C ARG A 455 8.22 24.73 22.01
N VAL A 456 9.45 24.25 21.81
CA VAL A 456 10.62 24.91 22.40
C VAL A 456 10.42 26.39 22.09
N PRO A 457 10.29 27.28 23.10
CA PRO A 457 10.10 28.69 22.83
C PRO A 457 11.37 29.17 22.16
N SER A 458 11.31 29.42 20.86
CA SER A 458 12.30 30.27 20.23
C SER A 458 12.17 31.64 20.91
N PRO A 459 13.25 32.21 21.47
CA PRO A 459 13.21 33.56 22.02
C PRO A 459 12.77 34.52 20.89
N PRO A 460 12.16 35.68 21.23
CA PRO A 460 11.65 36.59 20.22
C PRO A 460 12.84 37.12 19.40
N ARG A 461 13.05 36.54 18.23
CA ARG A 461 13.96 37.07 17.22
C ARG A 461 13.13 37.52 16.04
N ALA A 462 13.16 38.82 15.81
CA ALA A 462 12.60 39.47 14.66
C ALA A 462 13.02 38.72 13.38
N GLY A 463 12.02 38.35 12.58
CA GLY A 463 12.09 37.91 11.18
C GLY A 463 13.32 37.09 10.74
N ALA A 464 13.30 35.76 10.90
CA ALA A 464 14.18 34.88 10.11
C ALA A 464 13.77 33.39 10.01
N ASP A 465 12.98 32.84 10.94
CA ASP A 465 12.87 31.36 11.07
C ASP A 465 11.78 30.67 10.22
N ALA A 466 10.90 31.40 9.53
CA ALA A 466 9.97 30.78 8.59
C ALA A 466 10.68 30.17 7.37
N GLY A 467 11.83 30.76 6.96
CA GLY A 467 12.62 30.29 5.83
C GLY A 467 13.44 29.01 6.13
N VAL A 468 13.83 28.78 7.39
CA VAL A 468 14.71 27.65 7.75
C VAL A 468 13.93 26.32 7.78
N ARG A 469 12.68 26.33 8.26
CA ARG A 469 11.81 25.13 8.21
C ARG A 469 11.29 24.85 6.80
N GLN A 470 10.97 25.88 6.01
CA GLN A 470 10.71 25.69 4.57
C GLN A 470 11.94 25.14 3.84
N GLY A 471 13.14 25.62 4.19
CA GLY A 471 14.41 25.10 3.67
C GLY A 471 14.65 23.65 4.06
N PHE A 472 14.39 23.26 5.32
CA PHE A 472 14.49 21.87 5.76
C PHE A 472 13.42 20.97 5.13
N PHE A 473 12.17 21.41 5.00
CA PHE A 473 11.08 20.62 4.40
C PHE A 473 11.26 20.48 2.88
N LYS A 474 11.70 21.55 2.20
CA LYS A 474 12.10 21.51 0.78
C LYS A 474 13.35 20.66 0.58
N SER A 475 14.36 20.81 1.45
CA SER A 475 15.55 19.95 1.46
C SER A 475 15.21 18.52 1.82
N LEU A 476 14.18 18.25 2.61
CA LEU A 476 13.72 16.91 2.97
C LEU A 476 12.88 16.30 1.83
N LEU A 477 12.10 17.10 1.09
CA LEU A 477 11.45 16.69 -0.17
C LEU A 477 12.46 16.47 -1.31
N ASP A 478 13.57 17.20 -1.31
CA ASP A 478 14.68 17.05 -2.26
C ASP A 478 15.70 15.98 -1.83
N LYS A 479 15.86 15.67 -0.53
CA LYS A 479 16.73 14.60 0.00
C LYS A 479 15.99 13.28 0.27
N LEU A 480 14.66 13.30 0.34
CA LEU A 480 13.86 12.08 0.25
C LEU A 480 13.98 11.46 -1.14
N PHE A 481 14.45 12.23 -2.13
CA PHE A 481 14.53 11.86 -3.54
C PHE A 481 15.64 12.61 -4.26
#